data_AF-A0A6N6LMX1-F1
#
_entry.id   AF-A0A6N6LMX1-F1
#
_cell.length_a   1.000
_cell.length_b   1.000
_cell.length_c   1.000
_cell.angle_alpha   90.00
_cell.angle_beta   90.00
_cell.angle_gamma   90.00
#
_symmetry.space_group_name_H-M   'P 1'
#
loop_
_entity.id
_entity.type
_entity.pdbx_description
1 polymer ?
#
loop_
_entity_poly.entity_id
_entity_poly.type
_entity_poly.pdbx_seq_one_letter_code
_entity_poly.pdbx_strand_id
1 'polypeptide(L)'
;MLYGISPTVLARSDTTKIYIEKNGIKKIRKITPEENFYIQGFDKKFVKNIKDTGISVAQMYKQSGNAVSPPVISKILITLNEKYKK
;
A
#
# COMPACT_ATOMS: atom_id res chain seq x y z
N MET A 1 12.11 8.08 -5.87
CA MET A 1 10.88 8.83 -6.17
C MET A 1 10.81 9.99 -5.17
N LEU A 2 11.48 11.12 -5.44
CA LEU A 2 11.53 12.20 -4.44
C LEU A 2 10.26 13.08 -4.47
N TYR A 3 9.48 13.06 -5.58
CA TYR A 3 8.27 13.91 -5.76
C TYR A 3 7.13 13.27 -6.59
N GLY A 4 7.12 11.95 -6.79
CA GLY A 4 6.14 11.28 -7.67
C GLY A 4 5.05 10.52 -6.92
N ILE A 5 3.87 10.37 -7.53
CA ILE A 5 2.79 9.48 -7.03
C ILE A 5 3.08 8.05 -7.47
N SER A 6 2.88 7.07 -6.59
CA SER A 6 3.03 5.65 -6.93
C SER A 6 2.12 5.26 -8.10
N PRO A 7 2.55 4.39 -9.01
CA PRO A 7 1.62 3.70 -9.90
C PRO A 7 0.72 2.75 -9.10
N THR A 8 -0.31 2.21 -9.75
CA THR A 8 -1.19 1.19 -9.17
C THR A 8 -0.37 0.02 -8.63
N VAL A 9 -0.66 -0.34 -7.38
CA VAL A 9 -0.04 -1.46 -6.70
C VAL A 9 -0.54 -2.78 -7.31
N LEU A 10 0.36 -3.74 -7.52
CA LEU A 10 0.05 -5.00 -8.20
C LEU A 10 -0.01 -6.18 -7.23
N ALA A 11 -0.94 -7.11 -7.45
CA ALA A 11 -1.13 -8.32 -6.62
C ALA A 11 -0.17 -9.48 -6.96
N ARG A 12 1.10 -9.17 -7.28
CA ARG A 12 2.10 -10.15 -7.70
C ARG A 12 3.49 -9.84 -7.14
N SER A 13 4.31 -10.87 -7.00
CA SER A 13 5.69 -10.78 -6.47
C SER A 13 6.65 -10.02 -7.41
N ASP A 14 6.34 -9.95 -8.71
CA ASP A 14 7.01 -9.02 -9.62
C ASP A 14 6.23 -7.70 -9.69
N THR A 15 6.37 -6.94 -8.62
CA THR A 15 5.80 -5.61 -8.46
C THR A 15 6.67 -4.54 -9.13
N THR A 16 6.12 -3.33 -9.20
CA THR A 16 6.77 -2.13 -9.69
C THR A 16 8.13 -1.94 -9.04
N LYS A 17 9.14 -1.68 -9.88
CA LYS A 17 10.48 -1.31 -9.45
C LYS A 17 10.56 0.22 -9.41
N ILE A 18 11.12 0.74 -8.33
CA ILE A 18 11.29 2.17 -8.12
C ILE A 18 12.77 2.52 -8.10
N TYR A 19 13.08 3.67 -8.70
CA TYR A 19 14.37 4.32 -8.58
C TYR A 19 14.41 5.15 -7.30
N ILE A 20 15.44 4.95 -6.49
CA ILE A 20 15.67 5.66 -5.24
C ILE A 20 17.08 6.23 -5.28
N GLU A 21 17.16 7.51 -4.96
CA GLU A 21 18.41 8.21 -4.71
C GLU A 21 18.35 8.73 -3.28
N LYS A 22 19.27 8.26 -2.43
CA LYS A 22 19.37 8.67 -1.03
C LYS A 22 20.83 8.79 -0.65
N ASN A 23 21.23 9.95 -0.12
CA ASN A 23 22.60 10.23 0.30
C ASN A 23 23.64 9.96 -0.81
N GLY A 24 23.33 10.33 -2.05
CA GLY A 24 24.19 10.09 -3.22
C GLY A 24 24.22 8.64 -3.74
N ILE A 25 23.54 7.71 -3.07
CA ILE A 25 23.44 6.31 -3.50
C ILE A 25 22.21 6.14 -4.39
N LYS A 26 22.42 5.69 -5.62
CA LYS A 26 21.39 5.40 -6.63
C LYS A 26 21.10 3.91 -6.67
N LYS A 27 19.85 3.50 -6.44
CA LYS A 27 19.43 2.09 -6.45
C LYS A 27 18.07 1.93 -7.10
N ILE A 28 17.94 0.87 -7.90
CA ILE A 28 16.65 0.37 -8.38
C ILE A 28 16.27 -0.83 -7.50
N ARG A 29 15.06 -0.82 -6.93
CA ARG A 29 14.53 -1.94 -6.16
C ARG A 29 13.03 -2.11 -6.32
N LYS A 30 12.51 -3.27 -5.95
CA LYS A 30 11.07 -3.51 -5.83
C LYS A 30 10.50 -2.76 -4.64
N ILE A 31 9.25 -2.30 -4.76
CA ILE A 31 8.42 -1.89 -3.62
C ILE A 31 8.16 -3.13 -2.76
N THR A 32 8.32 -3.03 -1.46
CA THR A 32 8.06 -4.13 -0.50
C THR A 32 6.55 -4.31 -0.27
N PRO A 33 6.06 -5.49 0.17
CA PRO A 33 4.64 -5.65 0.41
C PRO A 33 4.14 -4.75 1.55
N GLU A 34 4.98 -4.42 2.54
CA GLU A 34 4.64 -3.43 3.57
C GLU A 34 4.45 -2.03 2.97
N GLU A 35 5.34 -1.60 2.07
CA GLU A 35 5.20 -0.32 1.36
C GLU A 35 3.95 -0.28 0.48
N ASN A 36 3.57 -1.40 -0.15
CA ASN A 36 2.31 -1.49 -0.88
C ASN A 36 1.11 -1.17 0.03
N PHE A 37 1.06 -1.74 1.23
CA PHE A 37 0.01 -1.41 2.20
C PHE A 37 0.05 0.07 2.62
N TYR A 38 1.24 0.64 2.82
CA TYR A 38 1.35 2.07 3.17
C TYR A 38 0.89 2.99 2.03
N ILE A 39 1.21 2.65 0.77
CA ILE A 39 0.74 3.37 -0.41
C ILE A 39 -0.79 3.34 -0.49
N GLN A 40 -1.41 2.20 -0.14
CA GLN A 40 -2.87 2.06 -0.05
C GLN A 40 -3.48 2.86 1.11
N GLY A 41 -2.68 3.36 2.06
CA GLY A 41 -3.14 4.13 3.22
C GLY A 41 -3.46 3.31 4.46
N PHE A 42 -2.94 2.08 4.58
CA PHE A 42 -3.01 1.31 5.82
C PHE A 42 -2.02 1.83 6.86
N ASP A 43 -2.39 1.74 8.13
CA ASP A 43 -1.54 2.19 9.23
C ASP A 43 -0.41 1.18 9.54
N LYS A 44 0.67 1.70 10.14
CA LYS A 44 1.87 0.91 10.46
C LYS A 44 1.59 -0.24 11.44
N LYS A 45 0.64 -0.08 12.36
CA LYS A 45 0.33 -1.10 13.36
C LYS A 45 -0.40 -2.27 12.69
N PHE A 46 -1.36 -1.98 11.82
CA PHE A 46 -2.06 -2.99 11.01
C PHE A 46 -1.09 -3.78 10.14
N VAL A 47 -0.20 -3.11 9.42
CA VAL A 47 0.80 -3.78 8.56
C VAL A 47 1.78 -4.61 9.37
N LYS A 48 2.21 -4.11 10.54
CA LYS A 48 3.05 -4.87 11.47
C LYS A 48 2.34 -6.14 11.94
N ASN A 49 1.08 -6.04 12.34
CA ASN A 49 0.30 -7.19 12.79
C ASN A 49 0.21 -8.26 11.69
N ILE A 50 -0.02 -7.88 10.42
CA ILE A 50 -0.01 -8.83 9.28
C ILE A 50 1.34 -9.54 9.19
N LYS A 51 2.44 -8.78 9.25
CA LYS A 51 3.79 -9.35 9.17
C LYS A 51 4.07 -10.33 10.31
N ASP A 52 3.65 -9.98 11.52
CA ASP A 52 3.86 -10.77 12.73
C ASP A 52 3.06 -12.09 12.72
N THR A 53 2.06 -12.24 11.83
CA THR A 53 1.37 -13.53 11.62
C THR A 53 2.23 -14.60 10.94
N GLY A 54 3.38 -14.24 10.35
CA GLY A 54 4.23 -15.16 9.62
C GLY A 54 3.72 -15.52 8.21
N ILE A 55 2.74 -14.78 7.68
CA ILE A 55 2.25 -14.99 6.32
C ILE A 55 3.37 -14.76 5.28
N SER A 56 3.35 -15.53 4.19
CA SER A 56 4.42 -15.42 3.18
C SER A 56 4.39 -14.07 2.45
N VAL A 57 5.57 -13.58 2.10
CA VAL A 57 5.76 -12.32 1.34
C VAL A 57 4.92 -12.29 0.06
N ALA A 58 4.84 -13.41 -0.67
CA ALA A 58 4.02 -13.51 -1.88
C ALA A 58 2.53 -13.31 -1.61
N GLN A 59 2.02 -13.82 -0.48
CA GLN A 59 0.64 -13.60 -0.05
C GLN A 59 0.41 -12.16 0.41
N MET A 60 1.37 -11.53 1.08
CA MET A 60 1.28 -10.11 1.43
C MET A 60 1.20 -9.22 0.18
N TYR A 61 1.94 -9.55 -0.90
CA TYR A 61 1.79 -8.86 -2.18
C TYR A 61 0.39 -9.02 -2.76
N LYS A 62 -0.17 -10.23 -2.75
CA LYS A 62 -1.54 -10.48 -3.21
C LYS A 62 -2.57 -9.68 -2.43
N GLN A 63 -2.48 -9.68 -1.10
CA GLN A 63 -3.40 -8.95 -0.23
C GLN A 63 -3.30 -7.44 -0.45
N SER A 64 -2.10 -6.88 -0.43
CA SER A 64 -1.90 -5.43 -0.61
C SER A 64 -2.26 -4.94 -2.02
N GLY A 65 -2.04 -5.76 -3.06
CA GLY A 65 -2.39 -5.41 -4.44
C GLY A 65 -3.87 -5.52 -4.76
N ASN A 66 -4.61 -6.41 -4.10
CA ASN A 66 -6.06 -6.53 -4.26
C ASN A 66 -6.86 -5.71 -3.23
N ALA A 67 -6.18 -5.08 -2.26
CA ALA A 67 -6.83 -4.23 -1.28
C ALA A 67 -7.37 -2.94 -1.91
N VAL A 68 -8.44 -2.43 -1.31
CA VAL A 68 -8.96 -1.09 -1.56
C VAL A 68 -8.36 -0.11 -0.56
N SER A 69 -8.09 1.12 -1.00
CA SER A 69 -7.46 2.13 -0.16
C SER A 69 -8.41 2.59 0.96
N PRO A 70 -8.10 2.33 2.26
CA PRO A 70 -8.95 2.74 3.38
C PRO A 70 -9.40 4.20 3.40
N PRO A 71 -8.56 5.22 3.06
CA PRO A 71 -9.02 6.61 3.06
C PRO A 71 -10.11 6.88 2.02
N VAL A 72 -10.08 6.21 0.87
CA VAL A 72 -11.10 6.35 -0.18
C VAL A 72 -12.42 5.74 0.29
N ILE A 73 -12.37 4.52 0.82
CA ILE A 73 -13.57 3.84 1.36
C ILE A 73 -14.18 4.65 2.51
N SER A 74 -13.35 5.18 3.40
CA SER A 74 -13.82 6.02 4.52
C SER A 74 -14.58 7.24 4.02
N LYS A 75 -14.09 7.92 2.98
CA LYS A 75 -14.78 9.09 2.43
C LYS A 75 -16.09 8.72 1.72
N ILE A 76 -16.12 7.60 1.00
CA ILE A 76 -17.37 7.08 0.39
C ILE A 76 -18.42 6.85 1.48
N LEU A 77 -18.05 6.18 2.58
CA LEU A 77 -18.97 5.87 3.68
C LEU A 77 -19.46 7.14 4.39
N ILE A 78 -18.59 8.12 4.64
CA ILE A 78 -18.98 9.41 5.22
C ILE A 78 -20.02 10.10 4.33
N THR A 79 -19.76 10.20 3.02
CA THR A 79 -20.68 10.84 2.07
C THR A 79 -22.02 10.13 2.01
N LEU A 80 -22.04 8.79 2.00
CA LEU A 80 -23.29 8.03 2.03
C LEU A 80 -24.06 8.25 3.34
N ASN A 81 -23.36 8.23 4.47
CA ASN A 81 -23.97 8.45 5.78
C ASN A 81 -24.58 9.87 5.89
N GLU A 82 -23.89 10.90 5.38
CA GLU A 82 -24.42 12.27 5.34
C GLU A 82 -25.67 12.37 4.44
N LYS A 83 -25.65 11.70 3.29
CA LYS A 83 -26.76 11.73 2.33
C LYS A 83 -28.02 11.00 2.81
N TYR A 84 -27.85 9.91 3.56
CA TYR A 84 -28.94 9.02 3.98
C TYR A 84 -29.22 9.03 5.48
N LYS A 85 -28.55 9.90 6.25
CA LYS A 85 -28.95 10.20 7.63
C LYS A 85 -30.36 10.79 7.61
N LYS A 86 -31.30 10.04 8.17
CA LYS A 86 -32.60 10.58 8.57
C LYS A 86 -32.44 11.44 9.82
#